data_AF-A0A0F3NNY6-F1
#
_entry.id   AF-A0A0F3NNY6-F1
#
_cell.length_a   1.000
_cell.length_b   1.000
_cell.length_c   1.000
_cell.angle_alpha   90.00
_cell.angle_beta   90.00
_cell.angle_gamma   90.00
#
_symmetry.space_group_name_H-M   'P 1'
#
loop_
_entity.id
_entity.type
_entity.pdbx_description
1 polymer ?
#
loop_
_entity_poly.entity_id
_entity_poly.type
_entity_poly.pdbx_seq_one_letter_code
_entity_poly.pdbx_strand_id
1 'polypeptide(L)'
;MVGHMLRHGFTFKQEVLSSILEQASALATENFVVLKAGERSSYIVGVYQDTVTVSPLTSEYLDLESGPSQRLVKLLRTESAISSVNVDAQNRSITILVRGNVCDALGTLCNVMITIGAIEAKEKGAVLVKLVRLAFLDLMGNEIRSVRNIASCSVAHPLSKYKGVARTIENILTCLSNKTLDAVVLGQLEDALEGKGEFSALPSVLTKGFVKLNRDFNGQLENIIGSEKRVQ
;
A
#
# COMPACT_ATOMS: atom_id res chain seq x y z
N MET A 1 15.43 7.40 -0.77
CA MET A 1 16.90 7.56 -0.73
C MET A 1 17.55 7.38 -2.09
N VAL A 2 17.57 6.18 -2.68
CA VAL A 2 18.30 5.85 -3.93
C VAL A 2 18.13 6.88 -5.07
N GLY A 3 16.89 7.24 -5.43
CA GLY A 3 16.61 8.20 -6.49
C GLY A 3 17.15 9.63 -6.26
N HIS A 4 17.53 9.98 -5.03
CA HIS A 4 18.27 11.21 -4.70
C HIS A 4 19.77 11.03 -4.99
N MET A 5 20.35 9.90 -4.54
CA MET A 5 21.77 9.58 -4.79
C MET A 5 22.07 9.52 -6.30
N LEU A 6 21.19 8.87 -7.08
CA LEU A 6 21.31 8.81 -8.55
C LEU A 6 21.25 10.21 -9.21
N ARG A 7 20.43 11.14 -8.71
CA ARG A 7 20.39 12.54 -9.20
C ARG A 7 21.67 13.32 -8.87
N HIS A 8 22.37 12.94 -7.80
CA HIS A 8 23.66 13.52 -7.42
C HIS A 8 24.86 12.73 -7.93
N GLY A 9 24.69 11.96 -9.01
CA GLY A 9 25.80 11.34 -9.74
C GLY A 9 26.39 10.06 -9.13
N PHE A 10 25.78 9.50 -8.09
CA PHE A 10 26.21 8.21 -7.54
C PHE A 10 25.89 7.09 -8.54
N THR A 11 26.86 6.20 -8.78
CA THR A 11 26.71 4.99 -9.59
C THR A 11 26.80 3.75 -8.71
N PHE A 12 25.95 2.76 -8.97
CA PHE A 12 25.90 1.50 -8.24
C PHE A 12 25.96 0.33 -9.23
N LYS A 13 26.56 -0.80 -8.83
CA LYS A 13 26.39 -2.06 -9.55
C LYS A 13 24.94 -2.54 -9.40
N GLN A 14 24.35 -3.05 -10.47
CA GLN A 14 22.95 -3.50 -10.49
C GLN A 14 22.67 -4.54 -9.39
N GLU A 15 23.52 -5.58 -9.28
CA GLU A 15 23.42 -6.64 -8.28
C GLU A 15 23.40 -6.10 -6.85
N VAL A 16 24.27 -5.11 -6.57
CA VAL A 16 24.40 -4.48 -5.25
C VAL A 16 23.18 -3.62 -4.94
N LEU A 17 22.68 -2.84 -5.91
CA LEU A 17 21.51 -1.99 -5.72
C LEU A 17 20.22 -2.82 -5.55
N SER A 18 20.04 -3.84 -6.39
CA SER A 18 18.97 -4.83 -6.25
C SER A 18 19.05 -5.54 -4.90
N SER A 19 20.22 -6.04 -4.47
CA SER A 19 20.37 -6.72 -3.19
C SER A 19 20.08 -5.82 -1.99
N ILE A 20 20.56 -4.56 -2.00
CA ILE A 20 20.27 -3.57 -0.95
C ILE A 20 18.76 -3.28 -0.89
N LEU A 21 18.09 -3.11 -2.03
CA LEU A 21 16.65 -2.83 -2.06
C LEU A 21 15.78 -4.06 -1.77
N GLU A 22 16.24 -5.27 -2.11
CA GLU A 22 15.63 -6.55 -1.69
C GLU A 22 15.71 -6.71 -0.16
N GLN A 23 16.87 -6.43 0.44
CA GLN A 23 17.05 -6.44 1.89
C GLN A 23 16.21 -5.35 2.57
N ALA A 24 16.21 -4.12 2.04
CA ALA A 24 15.41 -3.02 2.58
C ALA A 24 13.90 -3.30 2.46
N SER A 25 13.43 -3.91 1.38
CA SER A 25 12.04 -4.34 1.20
C SER A 25 11.65 -5.56 2.08
N ALA A 26 12.63 -6.32 2.58
CA ALA A 26 12.42 -7.35 3.60
C ALA A 26 12.32 -6.76 5.03
N LEU A 27 12.86 -5.56 5.28
CA LEU A 27 12.56 -4.80 6.48
C LEU A 27 11.13 -4.25 6.38
N ALA A 28 10.27 -4.59 7.34
CA ALA A 28 8.86 -4.18 7.36
C ALA A 28 8.65 -2.68 7.70
N THR A 29 9.62 -1.84 7.38
CA THR A 29 9.70 -0.40 7.64
C THR A 29 9.71 0.45 6.35
N GLU A 30 9.88 -0.18 5.19
CA GLU A 30 9.98 0.52 3.89
C GLU A 30 8.66 0.48 3.11
N ASN A 31 8.29 1.62 2.52
CA ASN A 31 7.03 1.79 1.80
C ASN A 31 7.09 1.27 0.34
N PHE A 32 7.83 0.19 0.08
CA PHE A 32 7.96 -0.39 -1.26
C PHE A 32 8.21 -1.90 -1.27
N VAL A 33 7.79 -2.53 -2.37
CA VAL A 33 8.10 -3.91 -2.74
C VAL A 33 9.06 -3.92 -3.93
N VAL A 34 10.12 -4.73 -3.86
CA VAL A 34 10.92 -5.06 -5.05
C VAL A 34 10.31 -6.25 -5.79
N LEU A 35 10.07 -6.06 -7.09
CA LEU A 35 9.71 -7.08 -8.07
C LEU A 35 10.93 -7.45 -8.91
N LYS A 36 11.11 -8.74 -9.17
CA LYS A 36 12.27 -9.30 -9.89
C LYS A 36 11.87 -10.63 -10.49
N ALA A 37 12.28 -10.91 -11.74
CA ALA A 37 12.09 -12.18 -12.41
C ALA A 37 13.44 -12.70 -12.93
N GLY A 38 14.09 -13.55 -12.14
CA GLY A 38 15.47 -14.00 -12.41
C GLY A 38 16.44 -12.83 -12.54
N GLU A 39 17.11 -12.73 -13.69
CA GLU A 39 18.08 -11.67 -14.02
C GLU A 39 17.47 -10.46 -14.75
N ARG A 40 16.14 -10.41 -14.93
CA ARG A 40 15.46 -9.38 -15.74
C ARG A 40 15.14 -8.08 -14.99
N SER A 41 14.68 -7.11 -15.76
CA SER A 41 14.09 -5.82 -15.35
C SER A 41 13.36 -5.89 -14.02
N SER A 42 13.99 -5.34 -12.98
CA SER A 42 13.45 -5.29 -11.63
C SER A 42 12.72 -3.95 -11.42
N TYR A 43 11.61 -3.98 -10.69
CA TYR A 43 10.75 -2.82 -10.44
C TYR A 43 10.55 -2.60 -8.94
N ILE A 44 10.74 -1.36 -8.49
CA ILE A 44 10.26 -0.86 -7.20
C ILE A 44 8.77 -0.51 -7.38
N VAL A 45 7.91 -1.04 -6.52
CA VAL A 45 6.49 -0.66 -6.44
C VAL A 45 6.19 -0.09 -5.06
N GLY A 46 5.84 1.19 -5.00
CA GLY A 46 5.35 1.87 -3.80
C GLY A 46 3.84 2.07 -3.87
N VAL A 47 3.16 2.09 -2.71
CA VAL A 47 1.74 2.44 -2.63
C VAL A 47 1.56 3.57 -1.64
N TYR A 48 0.78 4.59 -2.03
CA TYR A 48 0.42 5.71 -1.18
C TYR A 48 -1.04 6.11 -1.47
N GLN A 49 -1.90 5.93 -0.48
CA GLN A 49 -3.35 6.20 -0.49
C GLN A 49 -4.10 5.46 -1.61
N ASP A 50 -4.40 6.13 -2.73
CA ASP A 50 -5.07 5.55 -3.91
C ASP A 50 -4.14 5.64 -5.15
N THR A 51 -2.83 5.83 -4.92
CA THR A 51 -1.79 5.94 -5.94
C THR A 51 -0.78 4.79 -5.79
N VAL A 52 -0.51 4.08 -6.88
CA VAL A 52 0.59 3.11 -6.98
C VAL A 52 1.69 3.71 -7.84
N THR A 53 2.92 3.72 -7.34
CA THR A 53 4.10 4.19 -8.07
C THR A 53 4.96 3.01 -8.48
N VAL A 54 5.42 3.01 -9.74
CA VAL A 54 6.23 1.93 -10.32
C VAL A 54 7.48 2.54 -10.94
N SER A 55 8.66 2.16 -10.47
CA SER A 55 9.95 2.69 -10.94
C SER A 55 10.93 1.54 -11.17
N PRO A 56 11.58 1.39 -12.33
CA PRO A 56 12.56 0.32 -12.50
C PRO A 56 13.91 0.66 -11.82
N LEU A 57 14.79 -0.34 -11.65
CA LEU A 57 15.74 -0.46 -10.51
C LEU A 57 17.22 -0.70 -10.95
N THR A 58 17.51 -0.43 -12.22
CA THR A 58 18.50 -1.12 -13.20
C THR A 58 19.37 0.24 -13.58
N SER A 59 20.48 0.27 -14.37
CA SER A 59 20.93 1.45 -15.19
C SER A 59 20.10 1.79 -16.47
N GLU A 60 19.82 0.83 -17.38
CA GLU A 60 18.91 0.82 -18.58
C GLU A 60 17.40 1.16 -18.34
N TYR A 61 17.09 1.78 -17.22
CA TYR A 61 16.19 1.10 -16.28
C TYR A 61 15.47 2.11 -15.39
N LEU A 62 15.86 3.37 -15.39
CA LEU A 62 14.89 4.43 -15.14
C LEU A 62 14.39 4.95 -16.50
N ASP A 63 14.49 4.09 -17.51
CA ASP A 63 14.06 4.30 -18.88
C ASP A 63 12.59 3.91 -19.04
N LEU A 64 11.76 4.96 -19.09
CA LEU A 64 10.33 4.83 -19.37
C LEU A 64 10.06 4.66 -20.88
N GLU A 65 11.06 4.92 -21.74
CA GLU A 65 11.01 4.71 -23.19
C GLU A 65 11.45 3.29 -23.60
N SER A 66 12.02 2.50 -22.69
CA SER A 66 12.32 1.10 -22.93
C SER A 66 11.05 0.32 -23.32
N GLY A 67 11.18 -0.61 -24.26
CA GLY A 67 10.05 -1.42 -24.77
C GLY A 67 9.19 -2.07 -23.67
N PRO A 68 9.76 -2.64 -22.58
CA PRO A 68 9.00 -3.14 -21.44
C PRO A 68 8.20 -2.04 -20.71
N SER A 69 8.79 -0.87 -20.46
CA SER A 69 8.12 0.27 -19.81
C SER A 69 6.99 0.85 -20.68
N GLN A 70 7.23 1.07 -21.97
CA GLN A 70 6.18 1.52 -22.90
C GLN A 70 5.04 0.50 -23.01
N ARG A 71 5.35 -0.81 -23.04
CA ARG A 71 4.34 -1.89 -23.04
C ARG A 71 3.56 -1.95 -21.72
N LEU A 72 4.22 -1.77 -20.58
CA LEU A 72 3.60 -1.66 -19.25
C LEU A 72 2.60 -0.50 -19.22
N VAL A 73 3.01 0.71 -19.62
CA VAL A 73 2.14 1.89 -19.69
C VAL A 73 0.95 1.66 -20.64
N LYS A 74 1.18 1.03 -21.81
CA LYS A 74 0.12 0.73 -22.77
C LYS A 74 -0.93 -0.23 -22.22
N LEU A 75 -0.51 -1.29 -21.52
CA LEU A 75 -1.41 -2.28 -20.91
C LEU A 75 -2.18 -1.69 -19.74
N LEU A 76 -1.51 -0.99 -18.81
CA LEU A 76 -2.17 -0.35 -17.66
C LEU A 76 -3.25 0.67 -18.08
N ARG A 77 -3.11 1.30 -19.25
CA ARG A 77 -4.10 2.25 -19.80
C ARG A 77 -5.37 1.59 -20.36
N THR A 78 -5.40 0.27 -20.54
CA THR A 78 -6.61 -0.47 -20.97
C THR A 78 -7.39 -1.10 -19.82
N GLU A 79 -6.91 -1.00 -18.58
CA GLU A 79 -7.48 -1.68 -17.41
C GLU A 79 -8.61 -0.87 -16.74
N SER A 80 -9.73 -1.52 -16.44
CA SER A 80 -10.91 -0.87 -15.85
C SER A 80 -10.70 -0.41 -14.40
N ALA A 81 -9.87 -1.12 -13.63
CA ALA A 81 -9.49 -0.81 -12.25
C ALA A 81 -8.50 0.37 -12.10
N ILE A 82 -8.10 0.99 -13.22
CA ILE A 82 -7.15 2.11 -13.24
C ILE A 82 -7.86 3.39 -13.70
N SER A 83 -7.72 4.45 -12.92
CA SER A 83 -8.27 5.78 -13.21
C SER A 83 -7.41 6.55 -14.22
N SER A 84 -6.08 6.51 -14.06
CA SER A 84 -5.11 7.14 -14.98
C SER A 84 -3.71 6.56 -14.83
N VAL A 85 -2.89 6.72 -15.87
CA VAL A 85 -1.48 6.27 -15.91
C VAL A 85 -0.61 7.41 -16.43
N ASN A 86 0.06 8.09 -15.52
CA ASN A 86 0.94 9.22 -15.77
C ASN A 86 2.40 8.76 -15.78
N VAL A 87 3.19 9.28 -16.72
CA VAL A 87 4.60 8.94 -16.93
C VAL A 87 5.42 10.15 -16.50
N ASP A 88 6.12 10.05 -15.38
CA ASP A 88 6.96 11.13 -14.85
C ASP A 88 8.42 10.87 -15.23
N ALA A 89 8.91 11.52 -16.27
CA ALA A 89 10.29 11.38 -16.74
C ALA A 89 11.34 12.10 -15.86
N GLN A 90 10.94 12.93 -14.89
CA GLN A 90 11.87 13.63 -13.98
C GLN A 90 12.15 12.79 -12.73
N ASN A 91 11.09 12.26 -12.11
CA ASN A 91 11.22 11.26 -11.05
C ASN A 91 11.50 9.86 -11.60
N ARG A 92 11.32 9.68 -12.92
CA ARG A 92 11.51 8.46 -13.70
C ARG A 92 10.66 7.28 -13.19
N SER A 93 9.38 7.57 -12.99
CA SER A 93 8.38 6.65 -12.43
C SER A 93 7.07 6.68 -13.21
N ILE A 94 6.34 5.57 -13.20
CA ILE A 94 4.95 5.48 -13.66
C ILE A 94 4.05 5.66 -12.43
N THR A 95 3.14 6.63 -12.48
CA THR A 95 2.17 6.92 -11.43
C THR A 95 0.79 6.45 -11.88
N ILE A 96 0.25 5.46 -11.18
CA ILE A 96 -1.03 4.80 -11.46
C ILE A 96 -2.03 5.27 -10.42
N LEU A 97 -3.09 5.98 -10.84
CA LEU A 97 -4.20 6.30 -9.96
C LEU A 97 -5.22 5.15 -9.99
N VAL A 98 -5.57 4.61 -8.83
CA VAL A 98 -6.53 3.50 -8.67
C VAL A 98 -7.96 3.95 -9.02
N ARG A 99 -8.81 3.03 -9.48
CA ARG A 99 -10.27 3.22 -9.55
C ARG A 99 -10.96 2.21 -8.63
N GLY A 100 -11.60 2.71 -7.57
CA GLY A 100 -12.35 1.87 -6.64
C GLY A 100 -11.43 1.15 -5.65
N ASN A 101 -11.32 -0.18 -5.76
CA ASN A 101 -10.60 -1.04 -4.82
C ASN A 101 -9.10 -1.13 -5.18
N VAL A 102 -8.23 -0.93 -4.18
CA VAL A 102 -6.75 -1.00 -4.37
C VAL A 102 -6.22 -2.42 -4.54
N CYS A 103 -6.78 -3.42 -3.87
CA CYS A 103 -6.38 -4.82 -4.02
C CYS A 103 -6.66 -5.35 -5.44
N ASP A 104 -7.78 -4.98 -6.04
CA ASP A 104 -8.13 -5.31 -7.43
C ASP A 104 -7.12 -4.67 -8.40
N ALA A 105 -6.83 -3.38 -8.22
CA ALA A 105 -5.84 -2.67 -9.04
C ALA A 105 -4.42 -3.26 -8.90
N LEU A 106 -4.03 -3.73 -7.71
CA LEU A 106 -2.77 -4.45 -7.49
C LEU A 106 -2.78 -5.86 -8.09
N GLY A 107 -3.92 -6.55 -8.08
CA GLY A 107 -4.13 -7.82 -8.78
C GLY A 107 -3.97 -7.68 -10.30
N THR A 108 -4.54 -6.63 -10.87
CA THR A 108 -4.34 -6.20 -12.26
C THR A 108 -2.89 -5.84 -12.54
N LEU A 109 -2.23 -5.06 -11.68
CA LEU A 109 -0.80 -4.73 -11.83
C LEU A 109 0.06 -5.99 -11.89
N CYS A 110 -0.21 -6.99 -11.03
CA CYS A 110 0.46 -8.28 -11.08
C CYS A 110 0.24 -9.00 -12.43
N ASN A 111 -0.99 -9.02 -12.97
CA ASN A 111 -1.28 -9.61 -14.28
C ASN A 111 -0.48 -8.94 -15.41
N VAL A 112 -0.42 -7.61 -15.42
CA VAL A 112 0.33 -6.84 -16.43
C VAL A 112 1.83 -7.07 -16.29
N MET A 113 2.36 -7.08 -15.06
CA MET A 113 3.77 -7.38 -14.77
C MET A 113 4.18 -8.80 -15.21
N ILE A 114 3.31 -9.80 -15.07
CA ILE A 114 3.53 -11.15 -15.61
C ILE A 114 3.51 -11.11 -17.15
N THR A 115 2.59 -10.35 -17.75
CA THR A 115 2.44 -10.23 -19.22
C THR A 115 3.65 -9.58 -19.91
N ILE A 116 4.40 -8.71 -19.21
CA ILE A 116 5.68 -8.17 -19.69
C ILE A 116 6.90 -9.00 -19.27
N GLY A 117 6.73 -10.03 -18.42
CA GLY A 117 7.81 -10.91 -17.95
C GLY A 117 8.66 -10.34 -16.80
N ALA A 118 8.10 -9.43 -16.00
CA ALA A 118 8.73 -8.80 -14.83
C ALA A 118 8.46 -9.51 -13.50
N ILE A 119 7.49 -10.43 -13.47
CA ILE A 119 7.23 -11.40 -12.39
C ILE A 119 6.97 -12.76 -13.04
N GLU A 120 7.39 -13.87 -12.45
CA GLU A 120 6.96 -15.20 -12.92
C GLU A 120 5.52 -15.51 -12.48
N ALA A 121 4.73 -16.16 -13.35
CA ALA A 121 3.32 -16.47 -13.04
C ALA A 121 3.13 -17.28 -11.73
N LYS A 122 4.10 -18.13 -11.37
CA LYS A 122 4.13 -18.92 -10.12
C LYS A 122 4.24 -18.04 -8.86
N GLU A 123 4.80 -16.83 -8.97
CA GLU A 123 5.10 -15.93 -7.85
C GLU A 123 3.96 -14.92 -7.59
N LYS A 124 2.96 -14.87 -8.47
CA LYS A 124 1.83 -13.92 -8.42
C LYS A 124 1.23 -13.77 -7.02
N GLY A 125 0.95 -14.89 -6.34
CA GLY A 125 0.35 -14.89 -5.00
C GLY A 125 1.26 -14.24 -3.95
N ALA A 126 2.54 -14.61 -3.93
CA ALA A 126 3.52 -14.07 -2.99
C ALA A 126 3.78 -12.58 -3.21
N VAL A 127 3.82 -12.12 -4.47
CA VAL A 127 3.92 -10.70 -4.80
C VAL A 127 2.66 -9.94 -4.39
N LEU A 128 1.46 -10.45 -4.73
CA LEU A 128 0.20 -9.78 -4.42
C LEU A 128 0.02 -9.62 -2.90
N VAL A 129 0.37 -10.63 -2.09
CA VAL A 129 0.36 -10.53 -0.63
C VAL A 129 1.29 -9.43 -0.11
N LYS A 130 2.50 -9.28 -0.67
CA LYS A 130 3.41 -8.18 -0.31
C LYS A 130 2.81 -6.81 -0.65
N LEU A 131 2.25 -6.66 -1.86
CA LEU A 131 1.66 -5.39 -2.33
C LEU A 131 0.40 -5.01 -1.55
N VAL A 132 -0.49 -5.96 -1.27
CA VAL A 132 -1.68 -5.78 -0.45
C VAL A 132 -1.31 -5.38 0.98
N ARG A 133 -0.31 -6.03 1.58
CA ARG A 133 0.21 -5.66 2.90
C ARG A 133 0.80 -4.25 2.92
N LEU A 134 1.52 -3.84 1.88
CA LEU A 134 2.05 -2.48 1.74
C LEU A 134 0.92 -1.44 1.67
N ALA A 135 -0.07 -1.65 0.80
CA ALA A 135 -1.23 -0.75 0.66
C ALA A 135 -2.04 -0.63 1.97
N PHE A 136 -2.19 -1.73 2.70
CA PHE A 136 -2.84 -1.75 4.01
C PHE A 136 -2.05 -0.97 5.06
N LEU A 137 -0.71 -1.13 5.12
CA LEU A 137 0.13 -0.42 6.10
C LEU A 137 0.17 1.10 5.83
N ASP A 138 0.13 1.54 4.57
CA ASP A 138 -0.05 2.96 4.25
C ASP A 138 -1.42 3.49 4.72
N LEU A 139 -2.51 2.75 4.48
CA LEU A 139 -3.84 3.12 4.97
C LEU A 139 -3.84 3.25 6.50
N MET A 140 -3.31 2.26 7.23
CA MET A 140 -3.20 2.32 8.69
C MET A 140 -2.35 3.51 9.14
N GLY A 141 -1.15 3.69 8.58
CA GLY A 141 -0.22 4.76 8.97
C GLY A 141 -0.73 6.18 8.68
N ASN A 142 -1.58 6.35 7.67
CA ASN A 142 -2.24 7.61 7.36
C ASN A 142 -3.47 7.86 8.26
N GLU A 143 -4.32 6.86 8.48
CA GLU A 143 -5.53 7.01 9.30
C GLU A 143 -5.22 7.10 10.81
N ILE A 144 -4.25 6.33 11.34
CA ILE A 144 -3.73 6.47 12.71
C ILE A 144 -3.27 7.91 12.96
N ARG A 145 -2.54 8.51 12.01
CA ARG A 145 -2.08 9.91 12.09
C ARG A 145 -3.26 10.89 12.06
N SER A 146 -4.26 10.62 11.23
CA SER A 146 -5.50 11.40 11.14
C SER A 146 -6.25 11.43 12.46
N VAL A 147 -6.47 10.27 13.11
CA VAL A 147 -7.23 10.20 14.37
C VAL A 147 -6.43 10.65 15.59
N ARG A 148 -5.11 10.39 15.63
CA ARG A 148 -4.20 10.93 16.67
C ARG A 148 -4.25 12.47 16.71
N ASN A 149 -4.26 13.13 15.55
CA ASN A 149 -4.42 14.58 15.49
C ASN A 149 -5.76 15.07 16.06
N ILE A 150 -6.83 14.29 15.89
CA ILE A 150 -8.15 14.61 16.46
C ILE A 150 -8.18 14.36 17.98
N ALA A 151 -7.60 13.24 18.45
CA ALA A 151 -7.43 12.94 19.87
C ALA A 151 -6.61 14.02 20.62
N SER A 152 -5.68 14.68 19.92
CA SER A 152 -4.78 15.70 20.47
C SER A 152 -5.21 17.16 20.24
N CYS A 153 -6.34 17.45 19.57
CA CYS A 153 -6.75 18.83 19.27
C CYS A 153 -7.04 19.69 20.53
N SER A 154 -7.11 21.02 20.41
CA SER A 154 -7.44 21.89 21.56
C SER A 154 -8.91 21.72 22.00
N VAL A 155 -9.25 22.13 23.23
CA VAL A 155 -10.63 22.01 23.75
C VAL A 155 -11.62 22.86 22.92
N ALA A 156 -11.18 24.02 22.43
CA ALA A 156 -11.97 24.92 21.58
C ALA A 156 -12.15 24.43 20.13
N HIS A 157 -11.47 23.36 19.71
CA HIS A 157 -11.59 22.83 18.35
C HIS A 157 -12.93 22.07 18.18
N PRO A 158 -13.68 22.23 17.07
CA PRO A 158 -15.01 21.59 16.91
C PRO A 158 -15.03 20.06 17.01
N LEU A 159 -13.89 19.38 16.79
CA LEU A 159 -13.75 17.93 16.95
C LEU A 159 -13.36 17.48 18.37
N SER A 160 -13.16 18.40 19.33
CA SER A 160 -12.71 18.07 20.69
C SER A 160 -13.66 17.14 21.44
N LYS A 161 -14.97 17.21 21.14
CA LYS A 161 -16.01 16.30 21.64
C LYS A 161 -15.84 14.84 21.19
N TYR A 162 -15.06 14.56 20.13
CA TYR A 162 -14.81 13.20 19.63
C TYR A 162 -13.50 12.59 20.13
N LYS A 163 -12.76 13.26 21.03
CA LYS A 163 -11.44 12.80 21.51
C LYS A 163 -11.41 11.39 22.11
N GLY A 164 -12.49 10.98 22.78
CA GLY A 164 -12.63 9.62 23.32
C GLY A 164 -12.60 8.60 22.20
N VAL A 165 -13.60 8.67 21.31
CA VAL A 165 -13.75 7.77 20.17
C VAL A 165 -12.54 7.81 19.22
N ALA A 166 -11.92 8.98 19.02
CA ALA A 166 -10.69 9.11 18.24
C ALA A 166 -9.52 8.29 18.83
N ARG A 167 -9.45 8.11 20.16
CA ARG A 167 -8.50 7.19 20.81
C ARG A 167 -8.91 5.73 20.68
N THR A 168 -10.21 5.40 20.74
CA THR A 168 -10.67 4.03 20.43
C THR A 168 -10.24 3.64 19.02
N ILE A 169 -10.47 4.52 18.04
CA ILE A 169 -10.09 4.30 16.64
C ILE A 169 -8.57 4.22 16.49
N GLU A 170 -7.79 5.07 17.17
CA GLU A 170 -6.33 4.97 17.19
C GLU A 170 -5.86 3.60 17.72
N ASN A 171 -6.50 3.10 18.79
CA ASN A 171 -6.19 1.79 19.37
C ASN A 171 -6.53 0.64 18.40
N ILE A 172 -7.75 0.63 17.83
CA ILE A 172 -8.20 -0.37 16.86
C ILE A 172 -7.21 -0.45 15.68
N LEU A 173 -6.91 0.69 15.04
CA LEU A 173 -6.04 0.76 13.88
C LEU A 173 -4.58 0.39 14.22
N THR A 174 -4.11 0.74 15.43
CA THR A 174 -2.76 0.36 15.89
C THR A 174 -2.65 -1.14 16.13
N CYS A 175 -3.61 -1.75 16.84
CA CYS A 175 -3.65 -3.20 17.04
C CYS A 175 -3.80 -3.96 15.71
N LEU A 176 -4.63 -3.45 14.80
CA LEU A 176 -4.83 -4.00 13.46
C LEU A 176 -3.56 -3.92 12.61
N SER A 177 -2.84 -2.79 12.62
CA SER A 177 -1.54 -2.64 11.96
C SER A 177 -0.46 -3.57 12.53
N ASN A 178 -0.52 -3.86 13.83
CA ASN A 178 0.47 -4.69 14.54
C ASN A 178 0.11 -6.18 14.60
N LYS A 179 -1.08 -6.59 14.11
CA LYS A 179 -1.64 -7.95 14.27
C LYS A 179 -1.89 -8.37 15.73
N THR A 180 -2.17 -7.40 16.61
CA THR A 180 -2.38 -7.63 18.06
C THR A 180 -3.84 -7.33 18.46
N LEU A 181 -4.81 -7.88 17.72
CA LEU A 181 -6.22 -7.78 18.11
C LEU A 181 -6.56 -8.86 19.14
N ASP A 182 -6.99 -8.46 20.33
CA ASP A 182 -7.73 -9.34 21.23
C ASP A 182 -9.24 -9.34 20.87
N ALA A 183 -10.04 -10.14 21.58
CA ALA A 183 -11.47 -10.27 21.33
C ALA A 183 -12.27 -8.96 21.56
N VAL A 184 -11.79 -8.04 22.40
CA VAL A 184 -12.44 -6.75 22.66
C VAL A 184 -12.15 -5.79 21.51
N VAL A 185 -10.89 -5.70 21.08
CA VAL A 185 -10.50 -4.84 19.96
C VAL A 185 -11.05 -5.37 18.62
N LEU A 186 -11.22 -6.68 18.48
CA LEU A 186 -11.89 -7.29 17.33
C LEU A 186 -13.38 -6.91 17.27
N GLY A 187 -14.12 -7.02 18.38
CA GLY A 187 -15.52 -6.59 18.43
C GLY A 187 -15.69 -5.08 18.18
N GLN A 188 -14.75 -4.25 18.66
CA GLN A 188 -14.70 -2.83 18.33
C GLN A 188 -14.41 -2.55 16.84
N LEU A 189 -13.60 -3.38 16.18
CA LEU A 189 -13.37 -3.29 14.74
C LEU A 189 -14.63 -3.68 13.95
N GLU A 190 -15.33 -4.73 14.35
CA GLU A 190 -16.60 -5.16 13.75
C GLU A 190 -17.66 -4.06 13.86
N ASP A 191 -17.88 -3.51 15.07
CA ASP A 191 -18.80 -2.38 15.29
C ASP A 191 -18.39 -1.13 14.46
N ALA A 192 -17.10 -0.87 14.28
CA ALA A 192 -16.61 0.27 13.50
C ALA A 192 -16.73 0.08 11.97
N LEU A 193 -16.62 -1.16 11.48
CA LEU A 193 -16.83 -1.53 10.08
C LEU A 193 -18.32 -1.51 9.68
N GLU A 194 -19.20 -1.86 10.62
CA GLU A 194 -20.66 -1.89 10.42
C GLU A 194 -21.39 -0.59 10.83
N GLY A 195 -20.70 0.35 11.48
CA GLY A 195 -21.30 1.62 11.91
C GLY A 195 -22.25 1.48 13.10
N LYS A 196 -21.92 0.60 14.05
CA LYS A 196 -22.67 0.31 15.27
C LYS A 196 -22.10 1.09 16.48
N GLY A 197 -22.75 0.95 17.64
CA GLY A 197 -22.27 1.49 18.91
C GLY A 197 -21.89 2.98 18.85
N GLU A 198 -20.70 3.31 19.37
CA GLU A 198 -20.15 4.68 19.35
C GLU A 198 -19.76 5.20 17.95
N PHE A 199 -19.72 4.33 16.93
CA PHE A 199 -19.35 4.67 15.56
C PHE A 199 -20.54 5.16 14.71
N SER A 200 -21.77 4.84 15.13
CA SER A 200 -23.03 5.05 14.37
C SER A 200 -23.38 6.49 13.98
N ALA A 201 -22.85 7.50 14.68
CA ALA A 201 -23.15 8.92 14.44
C ALA A 201 -21.89 9.79 14.28
N LEU A 202 -20.77 9.19 13.90
CA LEU A 202 -19.51 9.91 13.75
C LEU A 202 -19.40 10.69 12.42
N PRO A 203 -18.71 11.84 12.42
CA PRO A 203 -18.38 12.55 11.18
C PRO A 203 -17.44 11.71 10.30
N SER A 204 -17.57 11.86 8.98
CA SER A 204 -16.80 11.12 7.98
C SER A 204 -15.28 11.20 8.15
N VAL A 205 -14.75 12.25 8.78
CA VAL A 205 -13.32 12.39 9.09
C VAL A 205 -12.78 11.32 10.05
N LEU A 206 -13.65 10.65 10.82
CA LEU A 206 -13.32 9.52 11.70
C LEU A 206 -13.67 8.16 11.09
N THR A 207 -14.74 8.06 10.29
CA THR A 207 -15.20 6.79 9.71
C THR A 207 -14.61 6.47 8.33
N LYS A 208 -14.03 7.46 7.62
CA LYS A 208 -13.40 7.27 6.30
C LYS A 208 -12.38 6.13 6.26
N GLY A 209 -11.61 5.95 7.35
CA GLY A 209 -10.63 4.88 7.48
C GLY A 209 -11.27 3.50 7.43
N PHE A 210 -12.36 3.27 8.19
CA PHE A 210 -13.11 2.01 8.18
C PHE A 210 -13.89 1.80 6.88
N VAL A 211 -14.48 2.86 6.30
CA VAL A 211 -15.15 2.77 5.00
C VAL A 211 -14.17 2.36 3.90
N LYS A 212 -12.97 2.95 3.88
CA LYS A 212 -11.92 2.55 2.93
C LYS A 212 -11.37 1.16 3.23
N LEU A 213 -11.13 0.82 4.51
CA LEU A 213 -10.69 -0.51 4.93
C LEU A 213 -11.66 -1.61 4.49
N ASN A 214 -12.97 -1.39 4.67
CA ASN A 214 -14.02 -2.31 4.24
C ASN A 214 -14.05 -2.44 2.70
N ARG A 215 -14.10 -1.29 1.99
CA ARG A 215 -14.08 -1.22 0.51
C ARG A 215 -12.89 -1.95 -0.10
N ASP A 216 -11.70 -1.77 0.46
CA ASP A 216 -10.43 -2.18 -0.14
C ASP A 216 -9.95 -3.56 0.32
N PHE A 217 -10.10 -3.86 1.62
CA PHE A 217 -9.37 -4.95 2.27
C PHE A 217 -10.26 -5.98 2.98
N ASN A 218 -11.59 -5.84 3.04
CA ASN A 218 -12.44 -6.77 3.81
C ASN A 218 -12.20 -8.25 3.44
N GLY A 219 -12.28 -8.59 2.15
CA GLY A 219 -11.94 -9.93 1.63
C GLY A 219 -10.45 -10.32 1.69
N GLN A 220 -9.62 -9.52 2.38
CA GLN A 220 -8.21 -9.77 2.68
C GLN A 220 -7.90 -9.64 4.18
N LEU A 221 -8.83 -9.21 5.04
CA LEU A 221 -8.56 -8.95 6.46
C LEU A 221 -8.04 -10.20 7.18
N GLU A 222 -8.62 -11.38 6.91
CA GLU A 222 -8.15 -12.65 7.48
C GLU A 222 -6.69 -12.96 7.09
N ASN A 223 -6.30 -12.68 5.83
CA ASN A 223 -4.93 -12.86 5.33
C ASN A 223 -3.97 -11.82 5.94
N ILE A 224 -4.44 -10.59 6.14
CA ILE A 224 -3.65 -9.45 6.62
C ILE A 224 -3.41 -9.54 8.12
N ILE A 225 -4.47 -9.74 8.91
CA ILE A 225 -4.39 -10.04 10.36
C ILE A 225 -3.60 -11.33 10.54
N GLY A 226 -3.87 -12.33 9.70
CA GLY A 226 -3.28 -13.65 9.73
C GLY A 226 -3.98 -14.51 10.77
N SER A 227 -4.49 -15.66 10.33
CA SER A 227 -4.99 -16.69 11.22
C SER A 227 -3.83 -17.41 11.92
N GLU A 228 -3.31 -16.78 12.98
CA GLU A 228 -2.74 -17.57 14.08
C GLU A 228 -3.81 -18.57 14.52
N LYS A 229 -3.43 -19.85 14.56
CA LYS A 229 -4.39 -20.95 14.58
C LYS A 229 -5.19 -20.93 15.88
N ARG A 230 -6.50 -21.17 15.78
CA ARG A 230 -7.30 -21.75 16.88
C ARG A 230 -6.83 -23.19 17.15
N VAL A 231 -5.70 -23.32 17.83
CA VAL A 231 -5.11 -24.54 18.41
C VAL A 231 -4.35 -24.06 19.65
N GLN A 232 -4.66 -24.49 20.88
CA GLN A 232 -5.47 -25.64 21.32
C GLN A 232 -6.77 -25.21 22.00
#